data_AF-A0AAD9BRI4-F1
#
_entry.id   AF-A0AAD9BRI4-F1
#
_cell.length_a   1.000
_cell.length_b   1.000
_cell.length_c   1.000
_cell.angle_alpha   90.00
_cell.angle_beta   90.00
_cell.angle_gamma   90.00
#
_symmetry.space_group_name_H-M   'P 1'
#
loop_
_entity.id
_entity.type
_entity.pdbx_description
1 polymer ?
#
loop_
_entity_poly.entity_id
_entity_poly.type
_entity_poly.pdbx_seq_one_letter_code
_entity_poly.pdbx_strand_id
1 'polypeptide(L)'
;MEASSQSRDGGLWNKPRATQYSQQTQDLLRLMMQESRLNNLQRKQINQCLKNGAALPLNSDPTPSSSPVQLKTTTSEKFCPGPSRDSEKEKRRLQNILATGEEEPKASQHVSACRNQEVAEQRDRYQIVVDEIQERRQFLAEMGSLGQERQYTSIINSEISQRIRELQVLEKTRSLTFERQVTEKMEIKETEEKTHCH
;
A
#
# COMPACT_ATOMS: atom_id res chain seq x y z
N MET A 1 -47.57 -26.01 26.38
CA MET A 1 -46.68 -26.10 25.20
C MET A 1 -45.81 -24.86 25.21
N GLU A 2 -44.51 -25.10 25.43
CA GLU A 2 -43.45 -24.11 25.41
C GLU A 2 -43.32 -23.50 23.99
N ALA A 3 -43.08 -22.20 23.88
CA ALA A 3 -42.67 -21.58 22.63
C ALA A 3 -41.28 -20.99 22.83
N SER A 4 -40.33 -21.74 22.26
CA SER A 4 -38.90 -21.54 22.25
C SER A 4 -38.48 -20.23 21.56
N SER A 5 -37.44 -19.64 22.14
CA SER A 5 -36.65 -18.51 21.65
C SER A 5 -36.23 -18.64 20.18
N GLN A 6 -36.27 -17.52 19.45
CA GLN A 6 -35.28 -17.24 18.41
C GLN A 6 -35.07 -15.73 18.31
N SER A 7 -34.13 -15.24 19.12
CA SER A 7 -33.50 -13.94 18.89
C SER A 7 -32.72 -14.02 17.57
N ARG A 8 -33.10 -13.22 16.58
CA ARG A 8 -32.32 -13.05 15.35
C ARG A 8 -31.24 -12.02 15.66
N ASP A 9 -30.09 -12.52 16.09
CA ASP A 9 -28.90 -11.73 16.37
C ASP A 9 -28.24 -11.31 15.06
N GLY A 10 -28.78 -10.24 14.44
CA GLY A 10 -28.16 -9.54 13.32
C GLY A 10 -27.10 -8.59 13.84
N GLY A 11 -25.87 -9.08 14.03
CA GLY A 11 -24.75 -8.31 14.56
C GLY A 11 -24.52 -6.98 13.84
N LEU A 12 -24.40 -5.91 14.63
CA LEU A 12 -24.18 -4.49 14.29
C LEU A 12 -22.85 -4.19 13.55
N TRP A 13 -22.12 -5.23 13.11
CA TRP A 13 -20.79 -5.12 12.51
C TRP A 13 -20.71 -5.71 11.11
N ASN A 14 -21.80 -5.63 10.33
CA ASN A 14 -21.66 -5.69 8.88
C ASN A 14 -20.90 -4.44 8.42
N LYS A 15 -19.56 -4.49 8.44
CA LYS A 15 -18.72 -3.50 7.77
C LYS A 15 -19.03 -3.60 6.28
N PRO A 16 -19.54 -2.53 5.62
CA PRO A 16 -19.64 -2.56 4.17
C PRO A 16 -18.24 -2.82 3.62
N ARG A 17 -18.14 -3.78 2.69
CA ARG A 17 -16.95 -4.08 1.88
C ARG A 17 -16.33 -2.75 1.48
N ALA A 18 -15.12 -2.44 1.98
CA ALA A 18 -14.60 -1.09 1.88
C ALA A 18 -14.49 -0.71 0.41
N THR A 19 -15.16 0.38 0.04
CA THR A 19 -14.89 1.13 -1.18
C THR A 19 -13.38 1.30 -1.28
N GLN A 20 -12.80 1.00 -2.45
CA GLN A 20 -11.35 1.07 -2.63
C GLN A 20 -10.82 2.43 -2.15
N TYR A 21 -9.67 2.41 -1.47
CA TYR A 21 -9.01 3.63 -1.01
C TYR A 21 -8.86 4.61 -2.17
N SER A 22 -9.20 5.89 -1.97
CA SER A 22 -9.02 6.91 -3.02
C SER A 22 -7.55 6.99 -3.42
N GLN A 23 -7.27 7.33 -4.68
CA GLN A 23 -5.89 7.41 -5.20
C GLN A 23 -5.01 8.30 -4.31
N GLN A 24 -5.53 9.45 -3.88
CA GLN A 24 -4.84 10.36 -2.97
C GLN A 24 -4.50 9.72 -1.62
N THR A 25 -5.41 8.91 -1.07
CA THR A 25 -5.17 8.18 0.19
C THR A 25 -4.12 7.09 0.01
N GLN A 26 -4.13 6.39 -1.13
CA GLN A 26 -3.13 5.37 -1.45
C GLN A 26 -1.74 5.99 -1.61
N ASP A 27 -1.63 7.13 -2.29
CA ASP A 27 -0.36 7.82 -2.51
C ASP A 27 0.22 8.36 -1.19
N LEU A 28 -0.63 8.93 -0.33
CA LEU A 28 -0.24 9.35 1.02
C LEU A 28 0.27 8.17 1.85
N LEU A 29 -0.43 7.04 1.84
CA LEU A 29 -0.01 5.83 2.55
C LEU A 29 1.33 5.31 2.02
N ARG A 30 1.56 5.32 0.71
CA ARG A 30 2.84 4.94 0.10
C ARG A 30 3.99 5.83 0.58
N LEU A 31 3.76 7.15 0.65
CA LEU A 31 4.74 8.10 1.16
C LEU A 31 5.06 7.83 2.63
N MET A 32 4.03 7.66 3.47
CA MET A 32 4.21 7.34 4.89
C MET A 32 4.98 6.02 5.09
N MET A 33 4.70 4.99 4.27
CA MET A 33 5.42 3.72 4.32
C MET A 33 6.90 3.87 3.94
N GLN A 34 7.21 4.71 2.94
CA GLN A 34 8.57 5.01 2.53
C GLN A 34 9.35 5.72 3.63
N GLU A 35 8.76 6.77 4.21
CA GLU A 35 9.41 7.61 5.23
C GLU A 35 9.54 6.90 6.59
N SER A 36 8.56 6.09 6.97
CA SER A 36 8.51 5.42 8.29
C SER A 36 9.40 4.18 8.40
N ARG A 37 10.17 3.82 7.35
CA ARG A 37 11.07 2.64 7.32
C ARG A 37 10.47 1.37 7.95
N LEU A 38 9.26 1.03 7.55
CA LEU A 38 8.57 -0.19 8.03
C LEU A 38 9.35 -1.46 7.65
N ASN A 39 9.28 -2.49 8.50
CA ASN A 39 9.81 -3.83 8.20
C ASN A 39 9.06 -4.42 6.99
N ASN A 40 9.72 -5.24 6.17
CA ASN A 40 9.12 -5.90 5.00
C ASN A 40 7.81 -6.64 5.30
N LEU A 41 7.70 -7.28 6.48
CA LEU A 41 6.46 -7.93 6.90
C LEU A 41 5.31 -6.91 7.05
N GLN A 42 5.58 -5.77 7.70
CA GLN A 42 4.61 -4.70 7.88
C GLN A 42 4.25 -4.05 6.54
N ARG A 43 5.25 -3.81 5.68
CA ARG A 43 5.03 -3.28 4.32
C ARG A 43 4.14 -4.21 3.50
N LYS A 44 4.37 -5.52 3.59
CA LYS A 44 3.60 -6.53 2.87
C LYS A 44 2.16 -6.63 3.38
N GLN A 45 1.97 -6.59 4.69
CA GLN A 45 0.63 -6.57 5.31
C GLN A 45 -0.17 -5.33 4.87
N ILE A 46 0.44 -4.15 4.92
CA ILE A 46 -0.24 -2.91 4.50
C ILE A 46 -0.57 -2.94 3.01
N ASN A 47 0.37 -3.35 2.15
CA ASN A 47 0.11 -3.48 0.71
C ASN A 47 -1.01 -4.50 0.40
N GLN A 48 -1.09 -5.58 1.16
CA GLN A 48 -2.17 -6.57 1.02
C GLN A 48 -3.52 -5.97 1.44
N CYS A 49 -3.57 -5.20 2.54
CA CYS A 49 -4.77 -4.50 2.96
C CYS A 49 -5.25 -3.48 1.92
N LEU A 50 -4.32 -2.71 1.34
CA LEU A 50 -4.61 -1.74 0.28
C LEU A 50 -5.22 -2.40 -0.97
N LYS A 51 -4.70 -3.55 -1.39
CA LYS A 51 -5.18 -4.29 -2.58
C LYS A 51 -6.54 -4.95 -2.38
N ASN A 52 -6.81 -5.46 -1.17
CA ASN A 52 -8.02 -6.24 -0.89
C ASN A 52 -9.16 -5.39 -0.32
N GLY A 53 -8.95 -4.07 -0.13
CA GLY A 53 -9.92 -3.19 0.52
C GLY A 53 -10.18 -3.60 1.98
N ALA A 54 -9.21 -4.24 2.63
CA ALA A 54 -9.31 -4.55 4.04
C ALA A 54 -8.88 -3.33 4.85
N ALA A 55 -9.47 -3.15 6.04
CA ALA A 55 -9.02 -2.09 6.94
C ALA A 55 -7.52 -2.26 7.24
N LEU A 56 -6.79 -1.13 7.27
CA LEU A 56 -5.39 -1.13 7.67
C LEU A 56 -5.24 -1.80 9.05
N PRO A 57 -4.21 -2.63 9.26
CA PRO A 57 -3.99 -3.24 10.55
C PRO A 57 -3.78 -2.12 11.57
N LEU A 58 -4.75 -1.97 12.48
CA LEU A 58 -4.52 -1.24 13.72
C LEU A 58 -3.49 -2.10 14.45
N ASN A 59 -2.29 -1.58 14.65
CA ASN A 59 -1.32 -2.19 15.54
C ASN A 59 -1.97 -2.22 16.94
N SER A 60 -2.69 -3.29 17.23
CA SER A 60 -3.06 -3.65 18.58
C SER A 60 -1.75 -3.97 19.28
N ASP A 61 -1.42 -3.21 20.32
CA ASP A 61 -0.27 -3.44 21.17
C ASP A 61 -0.12 -4.93 21.54
N PRO A 62 1.10 -5.45 21.71
CA PRO A 62 1.30 -6.78 22.26
C PRO A 62 0.76 -6.78 23.70
N THR A 63 -0.40 -7.41 23.93
CA THR A 63 -0.94 -7.71 25.26
C THR A 63 -0.58 -9.16 25.62
N PRO A 64 -0.42 -9.56 26.90
CA PRO A 64 -1.03 -8.98 28.12
C PRO A 64 -0.13 -8.91 29.38
N SER A 65 -0.41 -8.00 30.31
CA SER A 65 -0.19 -8.25 31.75
C SER A 65 -1.01 -7.31 32.63
N SER A 66 -1.99 -7.91 33.31
CA SER A 66 -2.55 -7.59 34.63
C SER A 66 -2.95 -6.14 34.99
N SER A 67 -4.28 -5.95 35.07
CA SER A 67 -5.07 -5.20 36.08
C SER A 67 -5.94 -4.06 35.54
N PRO A 68 -7.26 -4.05 35.84
CA PRO A 68 -8.18 -3.00 35.42
C PRO A 68 -8.27 -1.90 36.49
N VAL A 69 -8.00 -0.65 36.13
CA VAL A 69 -8.38 0.52 36.95
C VAL A 69 -9.01 1.60 36.05
N GLN A 70 -10.13 2.12 36.56
CA GLN A 70 -11.20 2.81 35.85
C GLN A 70 -10.93 4.26 35.41
N LEU A 71 -11.74 4.65 34.42
CA LEU A 71 -12.40 5.94 34.15
C LEU A 71 -11.86 7.21 34.82
N LYS A 72 -11.60 8.23 33.98
CA LYS A 72 -11.92 9.63 34.32
C LYS A 72 -12.28 10.43 33.08
N THR A 73 -13.40 11.14 33.24
CA THR A 73 -14.20 11.91 32.28
C THR A 73 -13.63 13.32 32.06
N THR A 74 -14.16 13.98 31.01
CA THR A 74 -14.10 15.43 30.71
C THR A 74 -12.79 15.90 30.06
N THR A 75 -12.79 16.27 28.78
CA THR A 75 -13.27 17.59 28.33
C THR A 75 -13.65 17.53 26.85
N SER A 76 -14.91 17.81 26.51
CA SER A 76 -15.28 18.15 25.13
C SER A 76 -14.62 19.49 24.80
N GLU A 77 -13.56 19.47 24.00
CA GLU A 77 -13.10 20.66 23.31
C GLU A 77 -14.22 21.14 22.38
N LYS A 78 -14.75 22.33 22.68
CA LYS A 78 -15.78 22.97 21.88
C LYS A 78 -15.15 23.35 20.55
N PHE A 79 -15.43 22.56 19.52
CA PHE A 79 -15.04 22.85 18.16
C PHE A 79 -15.80 24.09 17.66
N CYS A 80 -15.08 25.19 17.43
CA CYS A 80 -15.61 26.39 16.79
C CYS A 80 -15.06 26.46 15.35
N PRO A 81 -15.83 26.11 14.31
CA PRO A 81 -15.39 26.31 12.94
C PRO A 81 -15.31 27.81 12.64
N GLY A 82 -14.16 28.26 12.11
CA GLY A 82 -13.94 29.65 11.73
C GLY A 82 -14.88 30.15 10.62
N PRO A 83 -15.03 31.48 10.44
CA PRO A 83 -16.03 32.04 9.55
C PRO A 83 -15.76 31.80 8.05
N SER A 84 -16.84 31.48 7.34
CA SER A 84 -17.04 31.54 5.89
C SER A 84 -16.23 30.58 5.00
N ARG A 85 -16.49 29.28 5.17
CA ARG A 85 -16.72 28.42 4.01
C ARG A 85 -18.22 28.18 3.92
N ASP A 86 -18.81 28.42 2.75
CA ASP A 86 -20.21 28.08 2.48
C ASP A 86 -20.39 26.58 2.79
N SER A 87 -20.95 26.31 3.96
CA SER A 87 -21.06 24.97 4.53
C SER A 87 -21.97 24.11 3.69
N GLU A 88 -22.89 24.72 2.95
CA GLU A 88 -23.79 24.03 2.03
C GLU A 88 -23.06 23.61 0.75
N LYS A 89 -22.17 24.47 0.23
CA LYS A 89 -21.28 24.11 -0.88
C LYS A 89 -20.30 23.01 -0.50
N GLU A 90 -19.66 23.11 0.67
CA GLU A 90 -18.74 22.06 1.12
C GLU A 90 -19.47 20.77 1.45
N LYS A 91 -20.66 20.84 2.07
CA LYS A 91 -21.49 19.66 2.32
C LYS A 91 -21.94 18.99 1.04
N ARG A 92 -22.30 19.76 0.01
CA ARG A 92 -22.65 19.23 -1.31
C ARG A 92 -21.45 18.65 -2.05
N ARG A 93 -20.28 19.30 -1.96
CA ARG A 93 -19.00 18.78 -2.48
C ARG A 93 -18.65 17.45 -1.83
N LEU A 94 -18.68 17.38 -0.50
CA LEU A 94 -18.43 16.15 0.25
C LEU A 94 -19.49 15.08 -0.02
N GLN A 95 -20.76 15.46 -0.21
CA GLN A 95 -21.81 14.53 -0.60
C GLN A 95 -21.56 13.93 -1.98
N ASN A 96 -21.16 14.72 -2.99
CA ASN A 96 -20.78 14.20 -4.31
C ASN A 96 -19.55 13.29 -4.24
N ILE A 97 -18.54 13.67 -3.44
CA ILE A 97 -17.34 12.85 -3.23
C ILE A 97 -17.70 11.51 -2.58
N LEU A 98 -18.56 11.50 -1.56
CA LEU A 98 -18.93 10.27 -0.85
C LEU A 98 -19.93 9.41 -1.62
N ALA A 99 -20.82 10.01 -2.41
CA ALA A 99 -21.85 9.31 -3.16
C ALA A 99 -21.35 8.80 -4.53
N THR A 100 -20.51 9.57 -5.22
CA THR A 100 -20.16 9.35 -6.63
C THR A 100 -18.66 9.30 -6.88
N GLY A 101 -17.83 9.75 -5.94
CA GLY A 101 -16.37 9.64 -6.00
C GLY A 101 -15.65 10.72 -6.80
N GLU A 102 -16.36 11.68 -7.41
CA GLU A 102 -15.75 12.70 -8.28
C GLU A 102 -16.01 14.13 -7.81
N GLU A 103 -14.96 14.96 -7.89
CA GLU A 103 -15.02 16.42 -7.79
C GLU A 103 -15.00 17.01 -9.21
N GLU A 104 -15.74 18.09 -9.46
CA GLU A 104 -15.94 18.72 -10.78
C GLU A 104 -14.66 18.79 -11.65
N PRO A 105 -14.78 18.53 -12.97
CA PRO A 105 -13.65 18.16 -13.79
C PRO A 105 -12.79 19.36 -14.18
N LYS A 106 -11.53 19.37 -13.72
CA LYS A 106 -10.43 20.01 -14.48
C LYS A 106 -9.75 18.92 -15.30
N ALA A 107 -10.02 18.96 -16.59
CA ALA A 107 -9.50 18.03 -17.57
C ALA A 107 -7.96 18.04 -17.65
N SER A 108 -7.43 16.89 -18.08
CA SER A 108 -6.07 16.62 -18.55
C SER A 108 -4.97 16.35 -17.51
N GLN A 109 -4.90 15.10 -17.03
CA GLN A 109 -3.63 14.43 -16.72
C GLN A 109 -3.72 12.88 -16.57
N HIS A 110 -4.78 12.25 -17.09
CA HIS A 110 -5.10 10.85 -16.74
C HIS A 110 -4.30 9.77 -17.50
N VAL A 111 -3.57 10.11 -18.58
CA VAL A 111 -2.80 9.11 -19.36
C VAL A 111 -1.35 8.93 -18.89
N SER A 112 -0.76 9.92 -18.23
CA SER A 112 0.63 9.88 -17.74
C SER A 112 0.79 9.25 -16.36
N ALA A 113 -0.29 9.15 -15.56
CA ALA A 113 -0.24 8.57 -14.21
C ALA A 113 -0.06 7.04 -14.24
N CYS A 114 -0.69 6.36 -15.20
CA CYS A 114 -0.72 4.89 -15.27
C CYS A 114 0.68 4.27 -15.49
N ARG A 115 1.53 4.92 -16.29
CA ARG A 115 2.89 4.44 -16.63
C ARG A 115 3.91 4.64 -15.52
N ASN A 116 3.70 5.60 -14.63
CA ASN A 116 4.58 5.85 -13.48
C ASN A 116 4.29 4.90 -12.32
N GLN A 117 3.05 4.42 -12.22
CA GLN A 117 2.62 3.53 -11.15
C GLN A 117 3.21 2.11 -11.28
N GLU A 118 3.22 1.54 -12.49
CA GLU A 118 3.84 0.22 -12.75
C GLU A 118 5.35 0.23 -12.44
N VAL A 119 6.05 1.31 -12.83
CA VAL A 119 7.49 1.46 -12.57
C VAL A 119 7.79 1.65 -11.07
N ALA A 120 6.93 2.37 -10.35
CA ALA A 120 7.05 2.55 -8.90
C ALA A 120 6.85 1.22 -8.16
N GLU A 121 5.83 0.45 -8.53
CA GLU A 121 5.55 -0.87 -7.96
C GLU A 121 6.68 -1.87 -8.25
N GLN A 122 7.27 -1.83 -9.44
CA GLN A 122 8.43 -2.66 -9.79
C GLN A 122 9.66 -2.31 -8.95
N ARG A 123 9.84 -1.03 -8.64
CA ARG A 123 10.95 -0.53 -7.81
C ARG A 123 10.82 -0.99 -6.37
N ASP A 124 9.60 -0.95 -5.83
CA ASP A 124 9.29 -1.47 -4.50
C ASP A 124 9.52 -2.99 -4.43
N ARG A 125 9.15 -3.75 -5.47
CA ARG A 125 9.43 -5.19 -5.51
C ARG A 125 10.92 -5.50 -5.54
N TYR A 126 11.70 -4.78 -6.34
CA TYR A 126 13.16 -4.93 -6.38
C TYR A 126 13.76 -4.71 -4.98
N GLN A 127 13.33 -3.66 -4.30
CA GLN A 127 13.82 -3.35 -2.95
C GLN A 127 13.50 -4.46 -1.95
N ILE A 128 12.27 -4.99 -1.98
CA ILE A 128 11.87 -6.11 -1.10
C ILE A 128 12.82 -7.30 -1.28
N VAL A 129 13.15 -7.68 -2.52
CA VAL A 129 14.03 -8.83 -2.80
C VAL A 129 15.45 -8.58 -2.29
N VAL A 130 15.97 -7.35 -2.42
CA VAL A 130 17.28 -6.98 -1.86
C VAL A 130 17.28 -7.11 -0.35
N ASP A 131 16.24 -6.62 0.32
CA ASP A 131 16.13 -6.67 1.77
C ASP A 131 16.00 -8.11 2.27
N GLU A 132 15.23 -8.96 1.59
CA GLU A 132 15.15 -10.40 1.90
C GLU A 132 16.53 -11.07 1.82
N ILE A 133 17.34 -10.74 0.80
CA ILE A 133 18.72 -11.26 0.70
C ILE A 133 19.55 -10.82 1.92
N GLN A 134 19.46 -9.55 2.31
CA GLN A 134 20.20 -9.04 3.46
C GLN A 134 19.78 -9.72 4.76
N GLU A 135 18.48 -9.89 4.98
CA GLU A 135 17.96 -10.58 6.17
C GLU A 135 18.48 -12.02 6.27
N ARG A 136 18.49 -12.76 5.15
CA ARG A 136 19.03 -14.12 5.12
C ARG A 136 20.52 -14.18 5.39
N ARG A 137 21.30 -13.22 4.88
CA ARG A 137 22.73 -13.11 5.20
C ARG A 137 22.96 -12.80 6.67
N GLN A 138 22.16 -11.89 7.24
CA GLN A 138 22.26 -11.53 8.65
C GLN A 138 21.90 -12.70 9.55
N PHE A 139 20.83 -13.44 9.23
CA PHE A 139 20.45 -14.66 9.93
C PHE A 139 21.60 -15.67 9.97
N LEU A 140 22.27 -15.89 8.83
CA LEU A 140 23.39 -16.83 8.80
C LEU A 140 24.57 -16.36 9.68
N ALA A 141 24.85 -15.05 9.71
CA ALA A 141 25.88 -14.48 10.58
C ALA A 141 25.53 -14.60 12.07
N GLU A 142 24.26 -14.42 12.43
CA GLU A 142 23.76 -14.61 13.80
C GLU A 142 23.88 -16.09 14.23
N MET A 143 23.46 -17.01 13.37
CA MET A 143 23.63 -18.45 13.61
C MET A 143 25.10 -18.86 13.67
N GLY A 144 25.99 -18.19 12.94
CA GLY A 144 27.44 -18.39 13.05
C GLY A 144 28.02 -17.91 14.37
N SER A 145 27.50 -16.82 14.93
CA SER A 145 27.88 -16.36 16.28
C SER A 145 27.50 -17.37 17.36
N LEU A 146 26.42 -18.11 17.14
CA LEU A 146 25.97 -19.23 17.98
C LEU A 146 26.68 -20.57 17.66
N GLY A 147 27.57 -20.61 16.66
CA GLY A 147 28.27 -21.82 16.21
C GLY A 147 27.41 -22.82 15.44
N GLN A 148 26.17 -22.47 15.10
CA GLN A 148 25.20 -23.33 14.42
C GLN A 148 25.10 -23.08 12.91
N GLU A 149 25.97 -22.23 12.34
CA GLU A 149 25.97 -21.85 10.91
C GLU A 149 25.78 -23.04 9.97
N ARG A 150 26.56 -24.12 10.19
CA ARG A 150 26.63 -25.30 9.32
C ARG A 150 25.28 -25.98 9.09
N GLN A 151 24.36 -25.87 10.04
CA GLN A 151 23.03 -26.49 9.91
C GLN A 151 22.13 -25.72 8.94
N TYR A 152 22.38 -24.42 8.77
CA TYR A 152 21.54 -23.53 7.99
C TYR A 152 22.18 -23.11 6.67
N THR A 153 23.51 -23.17 6.55
CA THR A 153 24.26 -22.71 5.37
C THR A 153 23.66 -23.17 4.05
N SER A 154 23.37 -24.47 3.90
CA SER A 154 22.87 -25.01 2.63
C SER A 154 21.50 -24.45 2.25
N ILE A 155 20.58 -24.41 3.21
CA ILE A 155 19.20 -23.94 3.00
C ILE A 155 19.24 -22.44 2.69
N ILE A 156 19.93 -21.66 3.53
CA ILE A 156 20.02 -20.21 3.38
C ILE A 156 20.70 -19.83 2.06
N ASN A 157 21.79 -20.50 1.68
CA ASN A 157 22.45 -20.25 0.40
C ASN A 157 21.54 -20.55 -0.79
N SER A 158 20.74 -21.62 -0.72
CA SER A 158 19.77 -21.94 -1.77
C SER A 158 18.69 -20.86 -1.91
N GLU A 159 18.25 -20.30 -0.78
CA GLU A 159 17.25 -19.22 -0.75
C GLU A 159 17.83 -17.91 -1.25
N ILE A 160 19.03 -17.51 -0.79
CA ILE A 160 19.74 -16.35 -1.31
C ILE A 160 19.92 -16.48 -2.82
N SER A 161 20.35 -17.66 -3.30
CA SER A 161 20.51 -17.91 -4.73
C SER A 161 19.20 -17.76 -5.50
N GLN A 162 18.08 -18.20 -4.93
CA GLN A 162 16.75 -18.01 -5.51
C GLN A 162 16.37 -16.52 -5.59
N ARG A 163 16.57 -15.76 -4.51
CA ARG A 163 16.26 -14.31 -4.50
C ARG A 163 17.15 -13.54 -5.48
N ILE A 164 18.44 -13.89 -5.60
CA ILE A 164 19.34 -13.28 -6.59
C ILE A 164 18.81 -13.49 -8.02
N ARG A 165 18.33 -14.69 -8.35
CA ARG A 165 17.73 -14.95 -9.66
C ARG A 165 16.45 -14.14 -9.88
N GLU A 166 15.59 -14.03 -8.87
CA GLU A 166 14.41 -13.16 -8.93
C GLU A 166 14.82 -11.70 -9.20
N LEU A 167 15.84 -11.21 -8.50
CA LEU A 167 16.37 -9.85 -8.66
C LEU A 167 16.84 -9.58 -10.09
N GLN A 168 17.58 -10.51 -10.68
CA GLN A 168 18.05 -10.43 -12.06
C GLN A 168 16.88 -10.40 -13.07
N VAL A 169 15.83 -11.19 -12.84
CA VAL A 169 14.64 -11.19 -13.69
C VAL A 169 13.93 -9.84 -13.62
N LEU A 170 13.80 -9.24 -12.44
CA LEU A 170 13.21 -7.92 -12.29
C LEU A 170 14.03 -6.83 -13.00
N GLU A 171 15.36 -6.87 -12.89
CA GLU A 171 16.25 -5.95 -13.58
C GLU A 171 16.19 -6.10 -15.11
N LYS A 172 16.16 -7.35 -15.60
CA LYS A 172 15.98 -7.64 -17.02
C LYS A 172 14.62 -7.18 -17.54
N THR A 173 13.57 -7.36 -16.75
CA THR A 173 12.23 -6.89 -17.11
C THR A 173 12.20 -5.37 -17.21
N ARG A 174 12.84 -4.66 -16.27
CA ARG A 174 12.93 -3.19 -16.26
C ARG A 174 13.72 -2.64 -17.45
N SER A 175 14.86 -3.27 -17.79
CA SER A 175 15.63 -2.86 -18.97
C SER A 175 14.83 -3.10 -20.25
N LEU A 176 14.18 -4.26 -20.40
CA LEU A 176 13.34 -4.55 -21.56
C LEU A 176 12.15 -3.60 -21.70
N THR A 177 11.46 -3.27 -20.59
CA THR A 177 10.39 -2.28 -20.63
C THR A 177 10.94 -0.91 -20.98
N PHE A 178 12.09 -0.50 -20.45
CA PHE A 178 12.71 0.76 -20.82
C PHE A 178 13.07 0.82 -22.32
N GLU A 179 13.70 -0.21 -22.87
CA GLU A 179 14.05 -0.29 -24.30
C GLU A 179 12.80 -0.20 -25.19
N ARG A 180 11.75 -0.98 -24.90
CA ARG A 180 10.49 -0.93 -25.66
C ARG A 180 9.86 0.47 -25.63
N GLN A 181 9.92 1.13 -24.47
CA GLN A 181 9.41 2.48 -24.30
C GLN A 181 10.21 3.52 -25.08
N VAL A 182 11.51 3.31 -25.29
CA VAL A 182 12.38 4.17 -26.09
C VAL A 182 12.09 3.98 -27.58
N THR A 183 11.97 2.73 -28.05
CA THR A 183 11.68 2.44 -29.46
C THR A 183 10.31 2.97 -29.90
N GLU A 184 9.28 2.76 -29.08
CA GLU A 184 7.92 3.26 -29.35
C GLU A 184 7.87 4.79 -29.41
N LYS A 185 8.63 5.49 -28.54
CA LYS A 185 8.72 6.95 -28.56
C LYS A 185 9.48 7.49 -29.77
N MET A 186 10.42 6.72 -30.34
CA MET A 186 11.13 7.11 -31.57
C MET A 186 10.21 6.97 -32.80
N GLU A 187 9.44 5.89 -32.91
CA GLU A 187 8.49 5.68 -34.02
C GLU A 187 7.35 6.72 -34.04
N ILE A 188 6.85 7.12 -32.86
CA ILE A 188 5.81 8.16 -32.78
C ILE A 188 6.37 9.52 -33.21
N LYS A 189 7.62 9.86 -32.87
CA LYS A 189 8.27 11.09 -33.34
C LYS A 189 8.47 11.10 -34.86
N GLU A 190 8.87 9.98 -35.45
CA GLU A 190 9.09 9.88 -36.89
C GLU A 190 7.78 9.98 -37.70
N THR A 191 6.66 9.53 -37.12
CA THR A 191 5.33 9.64 -37.74
C THR A 191 4.70 11.02 -37.56
N GLU A 192 4.96 11.71 -36.45
CA GLU A 192 4.57 13.11 -36.23
C GLU A 192 5.34 14.09 -37.14
N GLU A 193 6.63 13.85 -37.40
CA GLU A 193 7.44 14.72 -38.27
C GLU A 193 7.04 14.62 -39.75
N LYS A 194 6.51 13.46 -40.17
CA LYS A 194 6.01 13.22 -41.54
C LYS A 194 4.63 13.80 -41.83
N THR A 195 3.84 14.10 -40.80
CA THR A 195 2.47 14.65 -40.94
C THR A 195 2.42 16.17 -40.90
N HIS A 196 3.51 16.86 -40.52
CA HIS A 196 3.57 18.33 -40.47
C HIS A 196 4.04 19.00 -41.79
N CYS A 197 4.34 18.22 -42.84
CA CYS A 197 4.83 18.74 -44.14
C CYS A 197 3.84 18.57 -45.32
N HIS A 198 2.53 18.47 -45.07
CA HIS A 198 1.51 18.49 -46.13
C HIS A 198 0.48 19.60 -45.91
#